data_AF-A0A972W6N9-F1
#
_entry.id   AF-A0A972W6N9-F1
#
_cell.length_a   1.000
_cell.length_b   1.000
_cell.length_c   1.000
_cell.angle_alpha   90.00
_cell.angle_beta   90.00
_cell.angle_gamma   90.00
#
_symmetry.space_group_name_H-M   'P 1'
#
loop_
_entity.id
_entity.type
_entity.pdbx_description
1 polymer ?
#
loop_
_entity_poly.entity_id
_entity_poly.type
_entity_poly.pdbx_seq_one_letter_code
_entity_poly.pdbx_strand_id
1 'polypeptide(L)'
;MRIFTILLAVIVANVAVAKEIDHASQYRSCMALARSAPQEAFDVALNWRDLGGGEAAEHCIATALAGLGHYLEAAKRLEELAKLSKKAVDIKVRLLAQAAQAWLLADNSNRAEAVLTAALKLAPDDSTLMIDRAQARAGFKDYAGAIEDLNRSIALEDRRADAFVFRASAYRLLSKLELALADIERALALQPGHPDGLLERGNLRRLRQDDDGARQDWLAVIRGDPKSPAADAARSNLENMDVKSDQ
;
A
#
# COMPACT_ATOMS: atom_id res chain seq x y z
N MET A 1 -85.75 -7.97 24.94
CA MET A 1 -84.45 -8.63 25.22
C MET A 1 -83.53 -8.31 24.04
N ARG A 2 -82.59 -7.36 24.20
CA ARG A 2 -81.77 -6.82 23.10
C ARG A 2 -80.54 -7.70 22.85
N ILE A 3 -80.34 -8.14 21.62
CA ILE A 3 -79.17 -8.90 21.16
C ILE A 3 -78.05 -7.87 20.90
N PHE A 4 -76.95 -7.96 21.64
CA PHE A 4 -75.74 -7.17 21.41
C PHE A 4 -74.81 -7.96 20.49
N THR A 5 -74.64 -7.50 19.25
CA THR A 5 -73.66 -8.04 18.31
C THR A 5 -72.29 -7.43 18.65
N ILE A 6 -71.38 -8.22 19.21
CA ILE A 6 -70.00 -7.81 19.48
C ILE A 6 -69.20 -7.91 18.18
N LEU A 7 -68.85 -6.76 17.60
CA LEU A 7 -67.96 -6.68 16.45
C LEU A 7 -66.51 -6.75 16.95
N LEU A 8 -65.86 -7.91 16.79
CA LEU A 8 -64.45 -8.09 17.14
C LEU A 8 -63.58 -7.51 16.02
N ALA A 9 -62.97 -6.35 16.24
CA ALA A 9 -62.01 -5.76 15.31
C ALA A 9 -60.68 -6.53 15.38
N VAL A 10 -60.31 -7.22 14.29
CA VAL A 10 -59.00 -7.86 14.15
C VAL A 10 -57.97 -6.80 13.78
N ILE A 11 -57.10 -6.45 14.72
CA ILE A 11 -55.96 -5.56 14.47
C ILE A 11 -54.85 -6.41 13.83
N VAL A 12 -54.64 -6.26 12.53
CA VAL A 12 -53.49 -6.84 11.84
C VAL A 12 -52.28 -5.96 12.13
N ALA A 13 -51.38 -6.42 13.01
CA ALA A 13 -50.11 -5.76 13.24
C ALA A 13 -49.24 -5.89 11.97
N ASN A 14 -48.95 -4.75 11.33
CA ASN A 14 -48.09 -4.70 10.16
C ASN A 14 -46.63 -4.80 10.63
N VAL A 15 -46.11 -6.03 10.77
CA VAL A 15 -44.71 -6.25 11.11
C VAL A 15 -43.89 -5.95 9.85
N ALA A 16 -43.32 -4.76 9.76
CA ALA A 16 -42.33 -4.45 8.75
C ALA A 16 -41.15 -5.41 8.93
N VAL A 17 -41.00 -6.37 8.02
CA VAL A 17 -39.85 -7.27 7.99
C VAL A 17 -38.64 -6.40 7.65
N ALA A 18 -37.74 -6.21 8.62
CA ALA A 18 -36.47 -5.52 8.38
C ALA A 18 -35.76 -6.24 7.23
N LYS A 19 -35.54 -5.53 6.12
CA LYS A 19 -34.86 -6.08 4.96
C LYS A 19 -33.46 -6.50 5.38
N GLU A 20 -33.13 -7.78 5.21
CA GLU A 20 -31.82 -8.32 5.52
C GLU A 20 -30.73 -7.52 4.78
N ILE A 21 -29.67 -7.15 5.49
CA ILE A 21 -28.58 -6.34 4.93
C ILE A 21 -27.73 -7.24 4.03
N ASP A 22 -27.64 -6.89 2.74
CA ASP A 22 -26.68 -7.53 1.83
C ASP A 22 -25.27 -7.03 2.13
N HIS A 23 -24.59 -7.72 3.05
CA HIS A 23 -23.23 -7.39 3.46
C HIS A 23 -22.21 -7.43 2.32
N ALA A 24 -22.41 -8.27 1.30
CA ALA A 24 -21.49 -8.37 0.17
C ALA A 24 -21.60 -7.14 -0.74
N SER A 25 -22.82 -6.65 -0.98
CA SER A 25 -23.05 -5.40 -1.71
C SER A 25 -22.56 -4.18 -0.93
N GLN A 26 -22.80 -4.14 0.39
CA GLN A 26 -22.29 -3.08 1.25
C GLN A 26 -20.76 -3.01 1.20
N TYR A 27 -20.08 -4.16 1.30
CA TYR A 27 -18.63 -4.22 1.20
C TYR A 27 -18.11 -3.64 -0.13
N ARG A 28 -18.65 -4.08 -1.26
CA ARG A 28 -18.23 -3.60 -2.59
C ARG A 28 -18.43 -2.09 -2.74
N SER A 29 -19.56 -1.57 -2.26
CA SER A 29 -19.90 -0.15 -2.31
C SER A 29 -18.95 0.66 -1.44
N CYS A 30 -18.71 0.20 -0.21
CA CYS A 30 -17.81 0.84 0.74
C CYS A 30 -16.36 0.89 0.22
N MET A 31 -15.86 -0.22 -0.33
CA MET A 31 -14.50 -0.26 -0.91
C MET A 31 -14.37 0.59 -2.18
N ALA A 32 -15.45 0.81 -2.93
CA ALA A 32 -15.45 1.76 -4.04
C ALA A 32 -15.36 3.21 -3.53
N LEU A 33 -16.18 3.57 -2.54
CA LEU A 33 -16.14 4.88 -1.88
C LEU A 33 -14.78 5.15 -1.25
N ALA A 34 -14.15 4.16 -0.60
CA ALA A 34 -12.86 4.35 0.06
C ALA A 34 -11.75 4.85 -0.90
N ARG A 35 -11.90 4.61 -2.20
CA ARG A 35 -10.98 5.10 -3.25
C ARG A 35 -11.33 6.50 -3.77
N SER A 36 -12.62 6.85 -3.85
CA SER A 36 -13.08 8.09 -4.49
C SER A 36 -13.51 9.19 -3.52
N ALA A 37 -14.06 8.81 -2.38
CA ALA A 37 -14.62 9.67 -1.34
C ALA A 37 -14.36 9.02 0.04
N PRO A 38 -13.10 9.01 0.53
CA PRO A 38 -12.73 8.25 1.71
C PRO A 38 -13.43 8.73 2.99
N GLN A 39 -13.80 10.02 3.08
CA GLN A 39 -14.62 10.51 4.19
C GLN A 39 -16.02 9.88 4.21
N GLU A 40 -16.70 9.84 3.07
CA GLU A 40 -18.03 9.22 2.95
C GLU A 40 -17.97 7.72 3.23
N ALA A 41 -16.92 7.05 2.73
CA ALA A 41 -16.69 5.63 3.01
C ALA A 41 -16.56 5.37 4.52
N PHE A 42 -15.82 6.22 5.23
CA PHE A 42 -15.64 6.11 6.68
C PHE A 42 -16.98 6.23 7.42
N ASP A 43 -17.78 7.26 7.11
CA ASP A 43 -19.07 7.50 7.76
C ASP A 43 -20.07 6.36 7.49
N VAL A 44 -20.15 5.89 6.24
CA VAL A 44 -20.97 4.73 5.86
C VAL A 44 -20.51 3.46 6.58
N ALA A 45 -19.21 3.22 6.65
CA ALA A 45 -18.65 2.02 7.28
C ALA A 45 -18.88 1.99 8.79
N LEU A 46 -18.85 3.14 9.47
CA LEU A 46 -19.20 3.23 10.90
C LEU A 46 -20.66 2.84 11.16
N ASN A 47 -21.59 3.39 10.38
CA ASN A 47 -23.00 3.00 10.49
C ASN A 47 -23.20 1.51 10.15
N TRP A 48 -22.52 1.02 9.11
CA TRP A 48 -22.60 -0.40 8.74
C TRP A 48 -22.04 -1.33 9.83
N ARG A 49 -20.95 -0.95 10.50
CA ARG A 49 -20.41 -1.67 11.66
C ARG A 49 -21.46 -1.77 12.77
N ASP A 50 -22.10 -0.65 13.11
CA ASP A 50 -23.09 -0.58 14.19
C ASP A 50 -24.35 -1.42 13.86
N LEU A 51 -24.64 -1.63 12.58
CA LEU A 51 -25.67 -2.54 12.07
C LEU A 51 -25.20 -4.00 11.89
N GLY A 52 -24.05 -4.37 12.44
CA GLY A 52 -23.55 -5.75 12.40
C GLY A 52 -22.70 -6.10 11.18
N GLY A 53 -22.10 -5.12 10.51
CA GLY A 53 -21.25 -5.30 9.33
C GLY A 53 -19.97 -6.13 9.56
N GLY A 54 -19.57 -6.33 10.82
CA GLY A 54 -18.48 -7.22 11.22
C GLY A 54 -17.13 -6.85 10.60
N GLU A 55 -16.30 -7.87 10.34
CA GLU A 55 -14.94 -7.70 9.81
C GLU A 55 -14.88 -6.89 8.49
N ALA A 56 -15.92 -6.97 7.66
CA ALA A 56 -15.96 -6.28 6.37
C ALA A 56 -16.18 -4.76 6.54
N ALA A 57 -16.98 -4.35 7.53
CA ALA A 57 -17.12 -2.95 7.90
C ALA A 57 -15.82 -2.40 8.50
N GLU A 58 -15.19 -3.15 9.42
CA GLU A 58 -13.90 -2.76 10.02
C GLU A 58 -12.79 -2.63 8.97
N HIS A 59 -12.74 -3.53 7.98
CA HIS A 59 -11.80 -3.41 6.87
C HIS A 59 -12.04 -2.15 6.04
N CYS A 60 -13.31 -1.81 5.76
CA CYS A 60 -13.62 -0.58 5.04
C CYS A 60 -13.26 0.67 5.85
N ILE A 61 -13.55 0.70 7.16
CA ILE A 61 -13.15 1.78 8.07
C ILE A 61 -11.64 2.02 7.98
N ALA A 62 -10.84 0.96 8.11
CA ALA A 62 -9.39 1.09 8.07
C ALA A 62 -8.88 1.52 6.69
N THR A 63 -9.49 1.04 5.60
CA THR A 63 -9.17 1.46 4.24
C THR A 63 -9.49 2.93 4.00
N ALA A 64 -10.66 3.39 4.47
CA ALA A 64 -11.09 4.78 4.38
C ALA A 64 -10.16 5.71 5.16
N LEU A 65 -9.75 5.33 6.37
CA LEU A 65 -8.74 6.05 7.16
C LEU A 65 -7.41 6.19 6.42
N ALA A 66 -6.95 5.13 5.73
CA ALA A 66 -5.75 5.22 4.89
C ALA A 66 -5.94 6.22 3.74
N GLY A 67 -7.10 6.21 3.07
CA GLY A 67 -7.43 7.20 2.03
C GLY A 67 -7.52 8.65 2.53
N LEU A 68 -7.82 8.85 3.82
CA LEU A 68 -7.80 10.16 4.49
C LEU A 68 -6.41 10.59 4.97
N GLY A 69 -5.38 9.74 4.82
CA GLY A 69 -4.04 10.00 5.34
C GLY A 69 -3.86 9.68 6.83
N HIS A 70 -4.85 9.08 7.49
CA HIS A 70 -4.76 8.63 8.88
C HIS A 70 -4.04 7.27 8.98
N TYR A 71 -2.83 7.20 8.42
CA TYR A 71 -2.08 5.97 8.21
C TYR A 71 -1.79 5.20 9.50
N LEU A 72 -1.43 5.91 10.57
CA LEU A 72 -1.17 5.30 11.88
C LEU A 72 -2.39 4.57 12.44
N GLU A 73 -3.58 5.16 12.33
CA GLU A 73 -4.81 4.55 12.83
C GLU A 73 -5.26 3.40 11.92
N ALA A 74 -5.20 3.59 10.60
CA ALA A 74 -5.48 2.56 9.62
C ALA A 74 -4.62 1.30 9.87
N ALA A 75 -3.31 1.49 10.05
CA ALA A 75 -2.36 0.40 10.28
C ALA A 75 -2.71 -0.41 11.54
N LYS A 76 -2.95 0.27 12.67
CA LYS A 76 -3.35 -0.38 13.93
C LYS A 76 -4.65 -1.18 13.79
N ARG A 77 -5.65 -0.63 13.10
CA ARG A 77 -6.93 -1.30 12.88
C ARG A 77 -6.78 -2.54 11.99
N LEU A 78 -5.99 -2.46 10.93
CA LEU A 78 -5.72 -3.59 10.04
C LEU A 78 -4.97 -4.72 10.75
N GLU A 79 -3.98 -4.39 11.60
CA GLU A 79 -3.28 -5.37 12.42
C GLU A 79 -4.21 -6.08 13.41
N GLU A 80 -5.01 -5.32 14.17
CA GLU A 80 -5.96 -5.92 15.11
C GLU A 80 -7.02 -6.74 14.37
N LEU A 81 -7.49 -6.29 13.21
CA LEU A 81 -8.41 -7.06 12.37
C LEU A 81 -7.76 -8.38 11.91
N ALA A 82 -6.51 -8.37 11.46
CA ALA A 82 -5.79 -9.58 11.07
C ALA A 82 -5.65 -10.58 12.23
N LYS A 83 -5.38 -10.07 13.44
CA LYS A 83 -5.23 -10.85 14.66
C LYS A 83 -6.55 -11.47 15.14
N LEU A 84 -7.64 -10.71 15.08
CA LEU A 84 -8.97 -11.15 15.55
C LEU A 84 -9.74 -11.96 14.52
N SER A 85 -9.42 -11.80 13.23
CA SER A 85 -10.14 -12.45 12.14
C SER A 85 -10.12 -13.97 12.28
N LYS A 86 -11.29 -14.58 12.12
CA LYS A 86 -11.45 -16.05 12.06
C LYS A 86 -11.45 -16.57 10.62
N LYS A 87 -11.20 -15.69 9.64
CA LYS A 87 -11.17 -16.04 8.22
C LYS A 87 -9.91 -16.83 7.87
N ALA A 88 -9.90 -17.32 6.63
CA ALA A 88 -8.79 -18.08 6.06
C ALA A 88 -7.46 -17.31 6.13
N VAL A 89 -6.35 -18.06 6.14
CA VAL A 89 -4.99 -17.53 6.32
C VAL A 89 -4.64 -16.49 5.25
N ASP A 90 -5.11 -16.67 4.03
CA ASP A 90 -4.89 -15.73 2.92
C ASP A 90 -5.50 -14.34 3.20
N ILE A 91 -6.66 -14.28 3.86
CA ILE A 91 -7.27 -13.02 4.30
C ILE A 91 -6.38 -12.33 5.34
N LYS A 92 -5.86 -13.10 6.31
CA LYS A 92 -4.95 -12.56 7.35
C LYS A 92 -3.68 -12.00 6.73
N VAL A 93 -3.09 -12.71 5.78
CA VAL A 93 -1.90 -12.25 5.04
C VAL A 93 -2.19 -10.93 4.33
N ARG A 94 -3.32 -10.81 3.61
CA ARG A 94 -3.70 -9.57 2.93
C ARG A 94 -3.96 -8.40 3.90
N LEU A 95 -4.51 -8.67 5.08
CA LEU A 95 -4.70 -7.65 6.11
C LEU A 95 -3.37 -7.17 6.69
N LEU A 96 -2.44 -8.10 6.97
CA LEU A 96 -1.09 -7.76 7.42
C LEU A 96 -0.30 -6.98 6.36
N ALA A 97 -0.42 -7.34 5.08
CA ALA A 97 0.19 -6.60 3.97
C ALA A 97 -0.30 -5.15 3.93
N GLN A 98 -1.62 -4.94 3.96
CA GLN A 98 -2.21 -3.59 4.01
C GLN A 98 -1.80 -2.82 5.27
N ALA A 99 -1.74 -3.50 6.43
CA ALA A 99 -1.27 -2.89 7.67
C ALA A 99 0.17 -2.40 7.55
N ALA A 100 1.06 -3.21 6.95
CA ALA A 100 2.45 -2.86 6.76
C ALA A 100 2.62 -1.66 5.80
N GLN A 101 1.86 -1.62 4.70
CA GLN A 101 1.87 -0.46 3.80
C GLN A 101 1.39 0.81 4.51
N ALA A 102 0.35 0.73 5.35
CA ALA A 102 -0.08 1.84 6.17
C ALA A 102 0.98 2.24 7.21
N TRP A 103 1.75 1.29 7.77
CA TRP A 103 2.88 1.60 8.65
C TRP A 103 4.03 2.30 7.93
N LEU A 104 4.34 1.92 6.68
CA LEU A 104 5.32 2.60 5.85
C LEU A 104 4.90 4.05 5.56
N LEU A 105 3.64 4.26 5.20
CA LEU A 105 3.08 5.61 4.99
C LEU A 105 3.03 6.45 6.28
N ALA A 106 2.97 5.79 7.44
CA ALA A 106 3.09 6.43 8.75
C ALA A 106 4.55 6.62 9.22
N ASP A 107 5.54 6.40 8.33
CA ASP A 107 6.98 6.47 8.60
C ASP A 107 7.45 5.55 9.75
N ASN A 108 6.74 4.44 9.97
CA ASN A 108 7.08 3.45 11.01
C ASN A 108 7.61 2.17 10.39
N SER A 109 8.78 2.30 9.77
CA SER A 109 9.49 1.21 9.07
C SER A 109 9.78 0.00 9.97
N ASN A 110 10.12 0.22 11.24
CA ASN A 110 10.36 -0.87 12.21
C ASN A 110 9.09 -1.71 12.45
N ARG A 111 7.93 -1.06 12.57
CA ARG A 111 6.66 -1.78 12.77
C ARG A 111 6.22 -2.48 11.49
N ALA A 112 6.38 -1.84 10.33
CA ALA A 112 6.12 -2.46 9.03
C ALA A 112 6.92 -3.76 8.84
N GLU A 113 8.23 -3.76 9.15
CA GLU A 113 9.07 -4.95 9.06
C GLU A 113 8.56 -6.09 9.95
N ALA A 114 8.19 -5.78 11.20
CA ALA A 114 7.69 -6.79 12.13
C ALA A 114 6.37 -7.43 11.63
N VAL A 115 5.47 -6.62 11.08
CA VAL A 115 4.20 -7.07 10.50
C VAL A 115 4.43 -7.95 9.27
N LEU A 116 5.35 -7.55 8.39
CA LEU A 116 5.69 -8.31 7.19
C LEU A 116 6.42 -9.62 7.53
N THR A 117 7.27 -9.62 8.56
CA THR A 117 7.85 -10.84 9.11
C THR A 117 6.78 -11.79 9.64
N ALA A 118 5.71 -11.29 10.26
CA ALA A 118 4.58 -12.12 10.65
C ALA A 118 3.80 -12.64 9.43
N ALA A 119 3.59 -11.82 8.40
CA ALA A 119 2.92 -12.20 7.16
C ALA A 119 3.70 -13.29 6.38
N LEU A 120 5.01 -13.14 6.26
CA LEU A 120 5.90 -14.11 5.60
C LEU A 120 6.00 -15.45 6.35
N LYS A 121 5.70 -15.52 7.65
CA LYS A 121 5.55 -16.80 8.35
C LYS A 121 4.33 -17.59 7.87
N LEU A 122 3.29 -16.89 7.39
CA LEU A 122 2.07 -17.48 6.87
C LEU A 122 2.15 -17.74 5.37
N ALA A 123 2.91 -16.92 4.64
CA ALA A 123 3.13 -17.01 3.19
C ALA A 123 4.62 -16.82 2.85
N PRO A 124 5.48 -17.85 3.06
CA PRO A 124 6.93 -17.70 3.01
C PRO A 124 7.54 -17.42 1.63
N ASP A 125 6.77 -17.69 0.56
CA ASP A 125 7.18 -17.53 -0.83
C ASP A 125 6.41 -16.39 -1.53
N ASP A 126 5.79 -15.48 -0.77
CA ASP A 126 5.14 -14.31 -1.34
C ASP A 126 6.18 -13.22 -1.67
N SER A 127 6.47 -13.08 -2.96
CA SER A 127 7.44 -12.11 -3.49
C SER A 127 7.10 -10.66 -3.14
N THR A 128 5.81 -10.31 -3.12
CA THR A 128 5.37 -8.94 -2.81
C THR A 128 5.64 -8.60 -1.34
N LEU A 129 5.37 -9.54 -0.42
CA LEU A 129 5.70 -9.33 1.00
C LEU A 129 7.21 -9.19 1.24
N MET A 130 8.05 -9.89 0.46
CA MET A 130 9.51 -9.74 0.54
C MET A 130 9.95 -8.34 0.09
N ILE A 131 9.38 -7.83 -1.00
CA ILE A 131 9.66 -6.48 -1.50
C ILE A 131 9.22 -5.42 -0.49
N ASP A 132 7.99 -5.50 0.02
CA ASP A 132 7.48 -4.59 1.05
C ASP A 132 8.39 -4.62 2.30
N ARG A 133 8.91 -5.80 2.69
CA ARG A 133 9.78 -5.94 3.86
C ARG A 133 11.15 -5.36 3.60
N ALA A 134 11.68 -5.51 2.39
CA ALA A 134 12.91 -4.88 1.97
C ALA A 134 12.81 -3.35 2.03
N GLN A 135 11.68 -2.78 1.61
CA GLN A 135 11.41 -1.35 1.74
C GLN A 135 11.39 -0.90 3.21
N ALA A 136 10.70 -1.67 4.08
CA ALA A 136 10.69 -1.41 5.51
C ALA A 136 12.11 -1.45 6.11
N ARG A 137 12.91 -2.46 5.78
CA ARG A 137 14.30 -2.58 6.23
C ARG A 137 15.17 -1.42 5.77
N ALA A 138 15.04 -1.02 4.50
CA ALA A 138 15.74 0.14 3.97
C ALA A 138 15.37 1.44 4.72
N GLY A 139 14.13 1.58 5.17
CA GLY A 139 13.67 2.73 5.96
C GLY A 139 14.41 2.94 7.28
N PHE A 140 14.93 1.88 7.90
CA PHE A 140 15.83 1.96 9.07
C PHE A 140 17.28 1.56 8.74
N LYS A 141 17.67 1.68 7.46
CA LYS A 141 19.03 1.49 6.92
C LYS A 141 19.59 0.08 6.99
N ASP A 142 18.75 -0.94 7.19
CA ASP A 142 19.15 -2.34 7.03
C ASP A 142 19.14 -2.73 5.53
N TYR A 143 20.10 -2.17 4.79
CA TYR A 143 20.21 -2.42 3.35
C TYR A 143 20.66 -3.85 3.04
N ALA A 144 21.41 -4.48 3.95
CA ALA A 144 21.83 -5.87 3.79
C ALA A 144 20.63 -6.81 3.87
N GLY A 145 19.80 -6.68 4.91
CA GLY A 145 18.56 -7.45 5.05
C GLY A 145 17.54 -7.14 3.95
N ALA A 146 17.52 -5.91 3.43
CA ALA A 146 16.71 -5.58 2.25
C ALA A 146 17.18 -6.35 1.00
N ILE A 147 18.49 -6.39 0.74
CA ILE A 147 19.06 -7.14 -0.39
C ILE A 147 18.76 -8.64 -0.27
N GLU A 148 18.81 -9.22 0.94
CA GLU A 148 18.46 -10.64 1.16
C GLU A 148 17.03 -10.96 0.73
N ASP A 149 16.07 -10.13 1.13
CA ASP A 149 14.66 -10.31 0.73
C ASP A 149 14.47 -10.12 -0.77
N LEU A 150 15.12 -9.12 -1.36
CA LEU A 150 15.03 -8.84 -2.79
C LEU A 150 15.68 -9.95 -3.63
N ASN A 151 16.78 -10.54 -3.16
CA ASN A 151 17.38 -11.71 -3.80
C ASN A 151 16.41 -12.89 -3.84
N ARG A 152 15.73 -13.17 -2.72
CA ARG A 152 14.72 -14.25 -2.65
C ARG A 152 13.54 -13.94 -3.56
N SER A 153 13.04 -12.70 -3.55
CA SER A 153 11.97 -12.25 -4.42
C SER A 153 12.31 -12.43 -5.90
N ILE A 154 13.50 -11.99 -6.34
CA ILE A 154 13.95 -12.10 -7.73
C ILE A 154 14.18 -13.57 -8.14
N ALA A 155 14.60 -14.43 -7.21
CA ALA A 155 14.74 -15.86 -7.48
C ALA A 155 13.39 -16.56 -7.70
N LEU A 156 12.32 -16.07 -7.05
CA LEU A 156 10.96 -16.56 -7.24
C LEU A 156 10.30 -15.95 -8.50
N GLU A 157 10.48 -14.65 -8.71
CA GLU A 157 9.87 -13.88 -9.79
C GLU A 157 10.90 -12.95 -10.45
N ASP A 158 11.56 -13.44 -11.52
CA ASP A 158 12.68 -12.76 -12.19
C ASP A 158 12.28 -11.61 -13.13
N ARG A 159 10.99 -11.30 -13.20
CA ARG A 159 10.39 -10.24 -14.04
C ARG A 159 9.82 -9.06 -13.22
N ARG A 160 10.16 -8.98 -11.93
CA ARG A 160 9.75 -7.92 -11.01
C ARG A 160 10.66 -6.70 -11.11
N ALA A 161 10.29 -5.75 -11.97
CA ALA A 161 11.05 -4.52 -12.17
C ALA A 161 11.26 -3.74 -10.86
N ASP A 162 10.21 -3.65 -10.04
CA ASP A 162 10.20 -3.07 -8.70
C ASP A 162 11.27 -3.70 -7.78
N ALA A 163 11.39 -5.03 -7.76
CA ALA A 163 12.40 -5.71 -6.96
C ALA A 163 13.83 -5.32 -7.36
N PHE A 164 14.11 -5.22 -8.66
CA PHE A 164 15.40 -4.75 -9.16
C PHE A 164 15.64 -3.27 -8.81
N VAL A 165 14.64 -2.40 -8.92
CA VAL A 165 14.76 -0.99 -8.51
C VAL A 165 15.12 -0.86 -7.04
N PHE A 166 14.40 -1.54 -6.14
CA PHE A 166 14.70 -1.49 -4.71
C PHE A 166 16.09 -2.06 -4.38
N ARG A 167 16.52 -3.10 -5.10
CA ARG A 167 17.85 -3.70 -4.86
C ARG A 167 18.96 -2.79 -5.38
N ALA A 168 18.75 -2.14 -6.52
CA ALA A 168 19.65 -1.10 -7.02
C ALA A 168 19.78 0.05 -6.03
N SER A 169 18.68 0.52 -5.44
CA SER A 169 18.70 1.58 -4.43
C SER A 169 19.50 1.15 -3.19
N ALA A 170 19.27 -0.06 -2.67
CA ALA A 170 20.03 -0.61 -1.55
C ALA A 170 21.53 -0.77 -1.88
N TYR A 171 21.87 -1.24 -3.09
CA TYR A 171 23.26 -1.31 -3.54
C TYR A 171 23.91 0.07 -3.65
N ARG A 172 23.21 1.08 -4.18
CA ARG A 172 23.68 2.46 -4.25
C ARG A 172 23.98 3.01 -2.86
N LEU A 173 23.10 2.78 -1.89
CA LEU A 173 23.27 3.23 -0.51
C LEU A 173 24.44 2.51 0.21
N LEU A 174 24.81 1.32 -0.24
CA LEU A 174 26.02 0.60 0.16
C LEU A 174 27.25 0.91 -0.72
N SER A 175 27.18 1.91 -1.60
CA SER A 175 28.25 2.29 -2.53
C SER A 175 28.68 1.19 -3.52
N LYS A 176 27.82 0.19 -3.76
CA LYS A 176 28.03 -0.89 -4.73
C LYS A 176 27.48 -0.50 -6.11
N LEU A 177 28.07 0.55 -6.70
CA LEU A 177 27.51 1.25 -7.86
C LEU A 177 27.35 0.35 -9.11
N GLU A 178 28.31 -0.53 -9.39
CA GLU A 178 28.24 -1.43 -10.54
C GLU A 178 27.06 -2.42 -10.44
N LEU A 179 26.79 -2.94 -9.23
CA LEU A 179 25.64 -3.82 -9.01
C LEU A 179 24.33 -3.04 -9.13
N ALA A 180 24.30 -1.81 -8.61
CA ALA A 180 23.14 -0.95 -8.72
C ALA A 180 22.80 -0.61 -10.18
N LEU A 181 23.82 -0.35 -11.02
CA LEU A 181 23.66 -0.11 -12.44
C LEU A 181 23.14 -1.35 -13.19
N ALA A 182 23.70 -2.53 -12.91
CA ALA A 182 23.21 -3.76 -13.54
C ALA A 182 21.73 -4.02 -13.21
N ASP A 183 21.33 -3.82 -11.96
CA ASP A 183 19.94 -3.98 -11.53
C ASP A 183 19.02 -2.92 -12.16
N ILE A 184 19.43 -1.66 -12.23
CA ILE A 184 18.58 -0.61 -12.80
C ILE A 184 18.40 -0.77 -14.31
N GLU A 185 19.43 -1.23 -15.01
CA GLU A 185 19.34 -1.60 -16.43
C GLU A 185 18.36 -2.75 -16.64
N ARG A 186 18.40 -3.76 -15.77
CA ARG A 186 17.45 -4.88 -15.81
C ARG A 186 16.01 -4.42 -15.54
N ALA A 187 15.80 -3.58 -14.53
CA ALA A 187 14.50 -3.02 -14.21
C ALA A 187 13.90 -2.24 -15.38
N LEU A 188 14.69 -1.36 -16.01
CA LEU A 188 14.24 -0.53 -17.12
C LEU A 188 14.14 -1.32 -18.45
N ALA A 189 14.85 -2.44 -18.60
CA ALA A 189 14.60 -3.36 -19.71
C ALA A 189 13.23 -4.06 -19.57
N LEU A 190 12.81 -4.37 -18.34
CA LEU A 190 11.48 -4.95 -18.06
C LEU A 190 10.36 -3.90 -18.17
N GLN A 191 10.60 -2.69 -17.66
CA GLN A 191 9.65 -1.58 -17.68
C GLN A 191 10.36 -0.26 -17.97
N PRO A 192 10.49 0.14 -19.26
CA PRO A 192 11.27 1.31 -19.67
C PRO A 192 10.81 2.65 -19.07
N GLY A 193 9.52 2.76 -18.74
CA GLY A 193 8.91 3.96 -18.15
C GLY A 193 8.74 3.89 -16.64
N HIS A 194 9.39 2.96 -15.92
CA HIS A 194 9.24 2.85 -14.48
C HIS A 194 9.77 4.14 -13.81
N PRO A 195 8.93 4.92 -13.10
CA PRO A 195 9.33 6.22 -12.58
C PRO A 195 10.47 6.11 -11.56
N ASP A 196 10.37 5.21 -10.58
CA ASP A 196 11.46 4.99 -9.61
C ASP A 196 12.72 4.42 -10.26
N GLY A 197 12.56 3.62 -11.32
CA GLY A 197 13.68 3.09 -12.08
C GLY A 197 14.48 4.18 -12.79
N LEU A 198 13.77 5.11 -13.44
CA LEU A 198 14.38 6.27 -14.10
C LEU A 198 15.00 7.22 -13.07
N LEU A 199 14.31 7.47 -11.95
CA LEU A 199 14.82 8.29 -10.85
C LEU A 199 16.15 7.72 -10.31
N GLU A 200 16.20 6.42 -10.03
CA GLU A 200 17.39 5.76 -9.51
C GLU A 200 18.53 5.67 -10.55
N ARG A 201 18.22 5.46 -11.84
CA ARG A 201 19.24 5.55 -12.88
C ARG A 201 19.82 6.95 -12.98
N GLY A 202 18.98 7.98 -12.90
CA GLY A 202 19.44 9.37 -12.87
C GLY A 202 20.35 9.65 -11.66
N ASN A 203 20.01 9.14 -10.48
CA ASN A 203 20.86 9.22 -9.29
C ASN A 203 22.23 8.54 -9.51
N LEU A 204 22.24 7.35 -10.10
CA LEU A 204 23.48 6.62 -10.39
C LEU A 204 24.34 7.31 -11.44
N ARG A 205 23.73 7.86 -12.49
CA ARG A 205 24.41 8.66 -13.53
C ARG A 205 25.05 9.90 -12.93
N ARG A 206 24.33 10.60 -12.05
CA ARG A 206 24.86 11.76 -11.31
C ARG A 206 26.10 11.40 -10.50
N LEU A 207 26.07 10.27 -9.79
CA LEU A 207 27.22 9.78 -9.02
C LEU A 207 28.43 9.42 -9.90
N ARG A 208 28.19 9.10 -11.18
CA ARG A 208 29.22 8.86 -12.19
C ARG A 208 29.60 10.10 -13.00
N GLN A 209 29.16 11.29 -12.58
CA GLN A 209 29.40 12.57 -13.27
C GLN A 209 28.81 12.65 -14.68
N ASP A 210 27.83 11.79 -14.99
CA ASP A 210 26.99 11.90 -16.19
C ASP A 210 25.78 12.79 -15.88
N ASP A 211 26.04 14.09 -15.78
CA ASP A 211 25.02 15.07 -15.38
C ASP A 211 23.95 15.25 -16.47
N ASP A 212 24.32 15.14 -17.74
CA ASP A 212 23.39 15.20 -18.88
C ASP A 212 22.43 14.00 -18.88
N GLY A 213 22.94 12.79 -18.72
CA GLY A 213 22.12 11.58 -18.63
C GLY A 213 21.24 11.55 -17.39
N ALA A 214 21.74 12.07 -16.26
CA ALA A 214 20.94 12.24 -15.04
C ALA A 214 19.77 13.21 -15.26
N ARG A 215 20.04 14.38 -15.86
CA ARG A 215 19.01 15.37 -16.21
C ARG A 215 17.94 14.78 -17.13
N GLN A 216 18.36 14.03 -18.16
CA GLN A 216 17.43 13.39 -19.10
C GLN A 216 16.45 12.44 -18.39
N ASP A 217 16.96 11.60 -17.47
CA ASP A 217 16.15 10.65 -16.72
C ASP A 217 15.19 11.35 -15.76
N TRP A 218 15.67 12.32 -14.98
CA TRP A 218 14.82 13.06 -14.04
C TRP A 218 13.72 13.84 -14.76
N LEU A 219 14.02 14.45 -15.92
CA LEU A 219 12.99 15.09 -16.74
C LEU A 219 11.99 14.08 -17.32
N ALA A 220 12.40 12.84 -17.60
CA ALA A 220 11.48 11.80 -18.04
C ALA A 220 10.51 11.38 -16.92
N VAL A 221 10.98 11.29 -15.67
CA VAL A 221 10.13 11.06 -14.49
C VAL A 221 9.07 12.16 -14.37
N ILE A 222 9.49 13.43 -14.44
CA ILE A 222 8.59 14.58 -14.32
C ILE A 222 7.53 14.60 -15.45
N ARG A 223 7.92 14.26 -16.69
CA ARG A 223 6.96 14.19 -17.82
C ARG A 223 5.94 13.07 -17.68
N GLY A 224 6.31 11.94 -17.07
CA GLY A 224 5.44 10.77 -16.93
C GLY A 224 4.30 11.01 -15.95
N ASP A 225 4.61 11.49 -14.75
CA ASP A 225 3.62 11.93 -13.78
C ASP A 225 4.16 13.11 -12.97
N PRO A 226 3.81 14.36 -13.37
CA PRO A 226 4.28 15.56 -12.69
C PRO A 226 3.86 15.66 -11.22
N LYS A 227 2.86 14.92 -10.75
CA LYS A 227 2.36 15.02 -9.37
C LYS A 227 2.83 13.86 -8.48
N SER A 228 3.65 12.96 -9.02
CA SER A 228 4.18 11.83 -8.27
C SER A 228 5.28 12.23 -7.28
N PRO A 229 5.44 11.50 -6.17
CA PRO A 229 6.59 11.68 -5.27
C PRO A 229 7.95 11.53 -5.98
N ALA A 230 8.04 10.64 -6.98
CA ALA A 230 9.24 10.47 -7.79
C ALA A 230 9.56 11.74 -8.60
N ALA A 231 8.54 12.43 -9.12
CA ALA A 231 8.73 13.70 -9.82
C ALA A 231 9.20 14.82 -8.87
N ASP A 232 8.72 14.85 -7.63
CA ASP A 232 9.20 15.80 -6.62
C ASP A 232 10.67 15.56 -6.27
N ALA A 233 11.07 14.30 -6.08
CA ALA A 233 12.48 13.93 -5.90
C ALA A 233 13.34 14.32 -7.11
N ALA A 234 12.85 14.06 -8.33
CA ALA A 234 13.51 14.42 -9.58
C ALA A 234 13.72 15.95 -9.71
N ARG A 235 12.72 16.77 -9.33
CA ARG A 235 12.87 18.23 -9.30
C ARG A 235 13.93 18.68 -8.32
N SER A 236 13.90 18.16 -7.09
CA SER A 236 14.90 18.49 -6.08
C SER A 236 16.31 18.13 -6.54
N ASN A 237 16.48 17.00 -7.22
CA ASN A 237 17.75 16.59 -7.81
C ASN A 237 18.25 17.56 -8.90
N LEU A 238 17.36 18.03 -9.78
CA LEU A 238 17.69 19.03 -10.82
C LEU A 238 18.10 20.37 -10.20
N GLU A 239 17.32 20.87 -9.24
CA GLU A 239 17.63 22.12 -8.53
C GLU A 239 19.01 22.05 -7.86
N ASN A 240 19.30 20.95 -7.16
CA ASN A 240 20.59 20.73 -6.50
C ASN A 240 21.77 20.58 -7.48
N MET A 241 21.50 20.12 -8.70
CA MET A 241 22.52 20.04 -9.76
C MET A 241 22.86 21.43 -10.28
N ASP A 242 21.85 22.23 -10.61
CA ASP A 242 22.01 23.56 -11.23
C ASP A 242 22.66 24.56 -10.26
N VAL A 243 22.32 24.52 -8.97
CA VAL A 243 22.96 25.39 -7.96
C VAL A 243 24.47 25.13 -7.84
N LYS A 244 24.92 23.89 -8.06
CA LYS A 244 26.34 23.52 -7.98
C LYS A 244 27.12 23.82 -9.25
N SER A 245 26.48 24.00 -10.40
CA SER A 245 27.16 24.40 -11.63
C SER A 245 27.48 25.90 -11.67
N ASP A 246 26.81 26.71 -10.85
CA ASP A 246 26.94 28.18 -10.82
C ASP A 246 27.98 28.69 -9.79
N GLN A 247 28.68 27.81 -9.09
CA GLN A 247 29.74 28.12 -8.10
C GLN A 247 31.12 27.69 -8.60
#